data_AF-A0A971ZW95-F1
#
_entry.id   AF-A0A971ZW95-F1
#
_cell.length_a   1.000
_cell.length_b   1.000
_cell.length_c   1.000
_cell.angle_alpha   90.00
_cell.angle_beta   90.00
_cell.angle_gamma   90.00
#
_symmetry.space_group_name_H-M   'P 1'
#
loop_
_entity.id
_entity.type
_entity.pdbx_description
1 polymer ?
#
loop_
_entity_poly.entity_id
_entity_poly.type
_entity_poly.pdbx_seq_one_letter_code
_entity_poly.pdbx_strand_id
1 'polypeptide(L)'
;MIGFLLVNLGTSGVLFLLVVHMATANALGFYPSTIPAMVQPALAALISLVGLLARRLRLASLLLSSAGLALMVIPWWHARFPGGDDGGGFGWFFVVGSASLAAFMVGVGTAIGGLVCHARNRRRRAASAPDAAAEGAVGPQTAALPSREGAATSSLKSPKNQE
;
A
#
# COMPACT_ATOMS: atom_id res chain seq x y z
N MET A 1 -3.10 3.91 -7.01
CA MET A 1 -3.02 2.73 -6.12
C MET A 1 -3.78 1.54 -6.66
N ILE A 2 -5.09 1.65 -6.96
CA ILE A 2 -5.86 0.53 -7.54
C ILE A 2 -5.21 0.00 -8.82
N GLY A 3 -4.82 0.88 -9.74
CA GLY A 3 -4.11 0.48 -10.97
C GLY A 3 -2.83 -0.32 -10.71
N PHE A 4 -2.00 0.08 -9.72
CA PHE A 4 -0.78 -0.66 -9.38
C PHE A 4 -1.07 -2.06 -8.79
N LEU A 5 -2.12 -2.19 -7.99
CA LEU A 5 -2.57 -3.49 -7.48
C LEU A 5 -3.09 -4.39 -8.62
N LEU A 6 -3.85 -3.84 -9.57
CA LEU A 6 -4.29 -4.59 -10.75
C LEU A 6 -3.09 -5.08 -11.58
N VAL A 7 -2.06 -4.25 -11.76
CA VAL A 7 -0.81 -4.65 -12.43
C VAL A 7 -0.12 -5.78 -11.66
N ASN A 8 0.03 -5.67 -10.34
CA ASN A 8 0.63 -6.74 -9.52
C ASN A 8 -0.20 -8.03 -9.58
N LEU A 9 -1.53 -7.93 -9.55
CA LEU A 9 -2.44 -9.09 -9.63
C LEU A 9 -2.33 -9.79 -10.98
N GLY A 10 -2.39 -9.02 -12.08
CA GLY A 10 -2.27 -9.55 -13.43
C GLY A 10 -0.91 -10.20 -13.68
N THR A 11 0.18 -9.52 -13.30
CA THR A 11 1.55 -10.04 -13.45
C THR A 11 1.74 -11.33 -12.65
N SER A 12 1.27 -11.36 -11.40
CA SER A 12 1.35 -12.55 -10.56
C SER A 12 0.52 -13.71 -11.13
N GLY A 13 -0.68 -13.43 -11.67
CA GLY A 13 -1.52 -14.44 -12.31
C GLY A 13 -0.88 -15.03 -13.58
N VAL A 14 -0.30 -14.18 -14.43
CA VAL A 14 0.43 -14.62 -15.63
C VAL A 14 1.63 -15.50 -15.25
N LEU A 15 2.42 -15.09 -14.24
CA LEU A 15 3.55 -15.90 -13.76
C LEU A 15 3.10 -17.25 -13.20
N PHE A 16 2.04 -17.27 -12.41
CA PHE A 16 1.48 -18.51 -11.89
C PHE A 16 1.08 -19.46 -13.03
N LEU A 17 0.31 -18.97 -14.00
CA LEU A 17 -0.11 -19.77 -15.15
C LEU A 17 1.08 -20.24 -16.00
N LEU A 18 2.09 -19.40 -16.17
CA LEU A 18 3.30 -19.73 -16.92
C LEU A 18 4.08 -20.87 -16.24
N VAL A 19 4.28 -20.78 -14.92
CA VAL A 19 4.98 -21.82 -14.14
C VAL A 19 4.16 -23.11 -14.13
N VAL A 20 2.84 -23.04 -13.95
CA VAL A 20 1.95 -24.22 -14.01
C VAL A 20 1.98 -24.85 -15.39
N HIS A 21 1.80 -24.07 -16.45
CA HIS A 21 1.81 -24.56 -17.83
C HIS A 21 3.12 -25.26 -18.15
N MET A 22 4.24 -24.63 -17.83
CA MET A 22 5.52 -25.23 -18.11
C MET A 22 5.73 -26.49 -17.26
N ALA A 23 5.25 -26.51 -16.01
CA ALA A 23 5.43 -27.64 -15.11
C ALA A 23 4.59 -28.85 -15.54
N THR A 24 3.43 -28.63 -16.19
CA THR A 24 2.58 -29.70 -16.71
C THR A 24 2.95 -30.12 -18.12
N ALA A 25 3.38 -29.19 -18.98
CA ALA A 25 3.73 -29.47 -20.37
C ALA A 25 5.07 -30.22 -20.53
N ASN A 26 6.02 -30.02 -19.60
CA ASN A 26 7.35 -30.63 -19.66
C ASN A 26 7.55 -31.79 -18.68
N ALA A 27 6.49 -32.25 -17.99
CA ALA A 27 6.63 -33.25 -16.94
C ALA A 27 6.81 -34.68 -17.45
N LEU A 28 8.07 -35.11 -17.52
CA LEU A 28 8.48 -36.48 -17.20
C LEU A 28 8.58 -36.71 -15.67
N GLY A 29 8.33 -35.69 -14.84
CA GLY A 29 8.28 -35.78 -13.38
C GLY A 29 8.05 -34.42 -12.71
N PHE A 30 7.22 -34.38 -11.66
CA PHE A 30 6.94 -33.17 -10.90
C PHE A 30 8.11 -32.88 -9.93
N TYR A 31 8.89 -31.85 -10.19
CA TYR A 31 10.02 -31.50 -9.32
C TYR A 31 9.55 -30.68 -8.11
N PRO A 32 9.94 -31.04 -6.87
CA PRO A 32 9.59 -30.28 -5.67
C PRO A 32 10.03 -28.81 -5.69
N SER A 33 11.09 -28.49 -6.44
CA SER A 33 11.61 -27.13 -6.63
C SER A 33 10.67 -26.21 -7.41
N THR A 34 9.67 -26.74 -8.12
CA THR A 34 8.64 -25.93 -8.79
C THR A 34 7.59 -25.39 -7.82
N ILE A 35 7.41 -26.02 -6.66
CA ILE A 35 6.38 -25.64 -5.67
C ILE A 35 6.59 -24.21 -5.16
N PRO A 36 7.79 -23.80 -4.70
CA PRO A 36 8.02 -22.41 -4.29
C PRO A 36 7.76 -21.40 -5.42
N ALA A 37 8.11 -21.76 -6.66
CA ALA A 37 7.91 -20.92 -7.83
C ALA A 37 6.42 -20.77 -8.22
N MET A 38 5.56 -21.70 -7.81
CA MET A 38 4.10 -21.58 -7.95
C MET A 38 3.46 -20.85 -6.76
N VAL A 39 3.90 -21.17 -5.55
CA VAL A 39 3.33 -20.61 -4.30
C VAL A 39 3.58 -19.11 -4.21
N GLN A 40 4.77 -18.64 -4.58
CA GLN A 40 5.14 -17.24 -4.47
C GLN A 40 4.31 -16.28 -5.36
N PRO A 41 4.08 -16.52 -6.66
CA PRO A 41 3.19 -15.69 -7.46
C PRO A 41 1.73 -15.84 -7.02
N ALA A 42 1.30 -17.02 -6.54
CA ALA A 42 -0.03 -17.19 -5.96
C ALA A 42 -0.22 -16.30 -4.70
N LEU A 43 0.75 -16.26 -3.80
CA LEU A 43 0.73 -15.39 -2.62
C LEU A 43 0.73 -13.92 -3.01
N ALA A 44 1.56 -13.51 -3.97
CA ALA A 44 1.58 -12.13 -4.47
C ALA A 44 0.23 -11.71 -5.06
N ALA A 45 -0.44 -12.61 -5.80
CA ALA A 45 -1.79 -12.40 -6.32
C ALA A 45 -2.81 -12.24 -5.18
N LEU A 46 -2.79 -13.13 -4.17
CA LEU A 46 -3.69 -13.06 -3.01
C LEU A 46 -3.50 -11.75 -2.23
N ILE A 47 -2.26 -11.35 -1.98
CA ILE A 47 -1.94 -10.10 -1.28
C ILE A 47 -2.46 -8.89 -2.07
N SER A 48 -2.30 -8.91 -3.40
CA SER A 48 -2.84 -7.84 -4.25
C SER A 48 -4.36 -7.79 -4.22
N LEU A 49 -5.03 -8.95 -4.25
CA LEU A 49 -6.47 -9.06 -4.14
C LEU A 49 -6.99 -8.51 -2.80
N VAL A 50 -6.33 -8.87 -1.69
CA VAL A 50 -6.65 -8.31 -0.37
C VAL A 50 -6.50 -6.78 -0.38
N GLY A 51 -5.47 -6.25 -1.03
CA GLY A 51 -5.29 -4.80 -1.20
C GLY A 51 -6.41 -4.13 -1.99
N LEU A 52 -6.96 -4.80 -3.00
CA LEU A 52 -8.09 -4.29 -3.79
C LEU A 52 -9.36 -4.21 -2.94
N LEU A 53 -9.63 -5.23 -2.13
CA LEU A 53 -10.80 -5.34 -1.26
C LEU A 53 -10.71 -4.42 -0.03
N ALA A 54 -9.55 -4.32 0.60
CA ALA A 54 -9.36 -3.59 1.85
C ALA A 54 -8.73 -2.20 1.64
N ARG A 55 -9.57 -1.14 1.57
CA ARG A 55 -9.10 0.24 1.33
C ARG A 55 -8.01 0.72 2.30
N ARG A 56 -8.06 0.29 3.56
CA ARG A 56 -7.10 0.66 4.62
C ARG A 56 -5.72 0.04 4.42
N LEU A 57 -5.65 -1.13 3.76
CA LEU A 57 -4.42 -1.91 3.59
C LEU A 57 -3.76 -1.71 2.24
N ARG A 58 -4.37 -0.94 1.32
CA ARG A 58 -3.91 -0.77 -0.06
C ARG A 58 -2.42 -0.50 -0.23
N LEU A 59 -1.80 0.29 0.65
CA LEU A 59 -0.37 0.61 0.55
C LEU A 59 0.49 -0.56 1.02
N ALA A 60 0.15 -1.15 2.16
CA ALA A 60 0.86 -2.31 2.71
C ALA A 60 0.77 -3.50 1.75
N SER A 61 -0.44 -3.78 1.23
CA SER A 61 -0.66 -4.82 0.22
C SER A 61 0.09 -4.56 -1.07
N LEU A 62 0.17 -3.30 -1.52
CA LEU A 62 0.95 -2.96 -2.70
C LEU A 62 2.43 -3.25 -2.47
N LEU A 63 3.01 -2.76 -1.37
CA LEU A 63 4.42 -2.98 -1.05
C LEU A 63 4.75 -4.46 -0.88
N LEU A 64 3.88 -5.21 -0.19
CA LEU A 64 4.10 -6.62 0.08
C LEU A 64 3.96 -7.48 -1.19
N SER A 65 2.97 -7.20 -2.05
CA SER A 65 2.84 -7.89 -3.35
C SER A 65 3.97 -7.52 -4.31
N SER A 66 4.41 -6.26 -4.32
CA SER A 66 5.56 -5.81 -5.10
C SER A 66 6.86 -6.47 -4.64
N ALA A 67 7.08 -6.62 -3.33
CA ALA A 67 8.22 -7.35 -2.79
C ALA A 67 8.16 -8.84 -3.17
N GLY A 68 6.98 -9.46 -3.12
CA GLY A 68 6.78 -10.85 -3.56
C GLY A 68 7.14 -11.07 -5.04
N LEU A 69 6.75 -10.13 -5.91
CA LEU A 69 7.13 -10.12 -7.33
C LEU A 69 8.64 -9.87 -7.52
N ALA A 70 9.22 -8.93 -6.78
CA ALA A 70 10.66 -8.65 -6.86
C ALA A 70 11.51 -9.86 -6.45
N LEU A 71 11.07 -10.61 -5.45
CA LEU A 71 11.76 -11.81 -4.98
C LEU A 71 11.66 -12.99 -5.95
N MET A 72 10.88 -12.92 -7.05
CA MET A 72 10.81 -14.01 -8.05
C MET A 72 12.13 -14.22 -8.80
N VAL A 73 13.07 -13.27 -8.70
CA VAL A 73 14.45 -13.42 -9.18
C VAL A 73 15.24 -14.48 -8.40
N ILE A 74 14.89 -14.74 -7.12
CA ILE A 74 15.62 -15.68 -6.26
C ILE A 74 15.36 -17.14 -6.66
N PRO A 75 14.10 -17.60 -6.85
CA PRO A 75 13.85 -18.92 -7.41
C PRO A 75 14.56 -19.15 -8.75
N TRP A 76 14.70 -18.12 -9.58
CA TRP A 76 15.47 -18.21 -10.84
C TRP A 76 16.96 -18.43 -10.58
N TRP A 77 17.57 -17.70 -9.64
CA TRP A 77 18.99 -17.86 -9.27
C TRP A 77 19.32 -19.27 -8.74
N HIS A 78 18.36 -19.89 -8.05
CA HIS A 78 18.51 -21.23 -7.48
C HIS A 78 17.94 -22.35 -8.37
N ALA A 79 17.29 -22.02 -9.49
CA ALA A 79 16.76 -22.99 -10.44
C ALA A 79 17.90 -23.61 -11.28
N ARG A 80 18.73 -24.43 -10.64
CA ARG A 80 19.49 -25.48 -11.34
C ARG A 80 18.52 -26.62 -11.64
N PHE A 81 17.89 -26.61 -12.81
CA PHE A 81 17.07 -27.75 -13.25
C PHE A 81 17.93 -28.85 -13.91
N PRO A 82 17.53 -30.13 -13.80
CA PRO A 82 18.40 -31.29 -14.04
C PRO A 82 18.41 -31.81 -15.48
N GLY A 83 17.79 -31.10 -16.44
CA GLY A 83 18.04 -31.39 -17.85
C GLY A 83 19.40 -30.79 -18.19
N GLY A 84 20.32 -31.59 -18.73
CA GLY A 84 21.54 -31.07 -19.33
C GLY A 84 21.21 -30.14 -20.51
N ASP A 85 22.11 -30.04 -21.47
CA ASP A 85 21.94 -29.25 -22.70
C ASP A 85 20.79 -29.73 -23.64
N ASP A 86 19.83 -30.48 -23.08
CA ASP A 86 18.61 -30.94 -23.74
C ASP A 86 17.65 -29.75 -23.80
N GLY A 87 17.39 -29.23 -25.00
CA GLY A 87 16.74 -27.93 -25.26
C GLY A 87 15.43 -27.60 -24.50
N GLY A 88 14.75 -28.58 -23.90
CA GLY A 88 13.61 -28.35 -22.99
C GLY A 88 14.01 -27.67 -21.67
N GLY A 89 15.17 -28.00 -21.10
CA GLY A 89 15.70 -27.35 -19.89
C GLY A 89 16.10 -25.89 -20.15
N PHE A 90 16.70 -25.63 -21.30
CA PHE A 90 17.07 -24.28 -21.74
C PHE A 90 15.83 -23.40 -22.01
N GLY A 91 14.82 -23.94 -22.70
CA GLY A 91 13.57 -23.23 -22.95
C GLY A 91 12.83 -22.83 -21.66
N TRP A 92 12.77 -23.74 -20.69
CA TRP A 92 12.26 -23.44 -19.35
C TRP A 92 13.02 -22.30 -18.69
N PHE A 93 14.35 -22.40 -18.64
CA PHE A 93 15.20 -21.41 -17.98
C PHE A 93 15.06 -20.03 -18.61
N PHE A 94 15.01 -19.95 -19.94
CA PHE A 94 14.86 -18.69 -20.66
C PHE A 94 13.50 -18.04 -20.42
N VAL A 95 12.42 -18.82 -20.54
CA VAL A 95 11.04 -18.29 -20.37
C VAL A 95 10.76 -17.89 -18.93
N VAL A 96 11.08 -18.74 -17.96
CA VAL A 96 10.86 -18.42 -16.54
C VAL A 96 11.82 -17.33 -16.07
N GLY A 97 13.08 -17.34 -16.51
CA GLY A 97 14.07 -16.33 -16.15
C GLY A 97 13.71 -14.93 -16.66
N SER A 98 13.33 -14.82 -17.94
CA SER A 98 12.89 -13.54 -18.51
C SER A 98 11.60 -13.04 -17.86
N ALA A 99 10.65 -13.94 -17.56
CA ALA A 99 9.43 -13.60 -16.85
C ALA A 99 9.71 -13.13 -15.40
N SER A 100 10.63 -13.78 -14.68
CA SER A 100 11.06 -13.36 -13.34
C SER A 100 11.76 -11.99 -13.35
N LEU A 101 12.57 -11.70 -14.38
CA LEU A 101 13.19 -10.38 -14.53
C LEU A 101 12.15 -9.28 -14.80
N ALA A 102 11.18 -9.57 -15.68
CA ALA A 102 10.06 -8.66 -15.92
C ALA A 102 9.24 -8.44 -14.63
N ALA A 103 8.97 -9.50 -13.86
CA ALA A 103 8.30 -9.43 -12.57
C ALA A 103 9.05 -8.54 -11.58
N PHE A 104 10.39 -8.63 -11.55
CA PHE A 104 11.23 -7.78 -10.71
C PHE A 104 11.11 -6.30 -11.09
N MET A 105 11.22 -5.97 -12.38
CA MET A 105 11.05 -4.60 -12.86
C MET A 105 9.65 -4.05 -12.52
N VAL A 106 8.61 -4.85 -12.72
CA VAL A 106 7.24 -4.49 -12.37
C VAL A 106 7.10 -4.27 -10.86
N GLY A 107 7.58 -5.21 -10.03
CA GLY A 107 7.49 -5.12 -8.58
C GLY A 107 8.16 -3.86 -8.03
N VAL A 108 9.39 -3.57 -8.46
CA VAL A 108 10.12 -2.36 -8.07
C VAL A 108 9.40 -1.11 -8.57
N GLY A 109 8.98 -1.10 -9.84
CA GLY A 109 8.29 0.04 -10.45
C GLY A 109 6.95 0.38 -9.78
N THR A 110 6.14 -0.63 -9.46
CA THR A 110 4.85 -0.43 -8.78
C THR A 110 5.02 -0.02 -7.32
N ALA A 111 6.07 -0.48 -6.64
CA ALA A 111 6.41 -0.04 -5.29
C ALA A 111 6.79 1.46 -5.26
N ILE A 112 7.74 1.87 -6.11
CA ILE A 112 8.19 3.27 -6.19
C ILE A 112 7.02 4.17 -6.63
N GLY A 113 6.31 3.80 -7.70
CA GLY A 113 5.15 4.55 -8.19
C GLY A 113 4.05 4.67 -7.14
N GLY A 114 3.79 3.59 -6.40
CA GLY A 114 2.86 3.57 -5.26
C GLY A 114 3.23 4.56 -4.16
N LEU A 115 4.50 4.56 -3.74
CA LEU A 115 5.02 5.46 -2.71
C LEU A 115 4.94 6.93 -3.15
N VAL A 116 5.34 7.25 -4.38
CA VAL A 116 5.30 8.61 -4.92
C VAL A 116 3.86 9.13 -5.01
N CYS A 117 2.92 8.32 -5.51
CA CYS A 117 1.51 8.69 -5.56
C CYS A 117 0.93 8.94 -4.15
N HIS A 118 1.29 8.09 -3.18
CA HIS A 118 0.84 8.26 -1.79
C HIS A 118 1.38 9.54 -1.15
N ALA A 119 2.68 9.82 -1.33
CA ALA A 119 3.31 11.04 -0.85
C ALA A 119 2.67 12.30 -1.47
N ARG A 120 2.42 12.29 -2.79
CA ARG A 120 1.72 13.40 -3.49
C ARG A 120 0.30 13.62 -2.95
N ASN A 121 -0.45 12.55 -2.69
CA ASN A 121 -1.80 12.65 -2.14
C ASN A 121 -1.81 13.19 -0.71
N ARG A 122 -0.82 12.82 0.13
CA ARG A 122 -0.66 13.41 1.46
C ARG A 122 -0.37 14.91 1.39
N ARG A 123 0.55 15.33 0.52
CA ARG A 123 0.88 16.75 0.33
C ARG A 123 -0.32 17.57 -0.14
N ARG A 124 -1.10 17.07 -1.10
CA ARG A 124 -2.33 17.75 -1.56
C ARG A 124 -3.34 17.94 -0.43
N ARG A 125 -3.58 16.91 0.38
CA ARG A 125 -4.49 17.00 1.53
C ARG A 125 -4.03 18.00 2.59
N ALA A 126 -2.72 18.06 2.84
CA ALA A 126 -2.15 19.03 3.76
C ALA A 126 -2.26 20.48 3.24
N ALA A 127 -2.10 20.68 1.93
CA ALA A 127 -2.23 21.99 1.29
C ALA A 127 -3.67 22.50 1.17
N SER A 128 -4.68 21.62 1.22
CA SER A 128 -6.10 21.97 1.22
C SER A 128 -6.72 22.12 2.63
N ALA A 129 -5.94 21.89 3.69
CA ALA A 129 -6.35 22.10 5.08
C ALA A 129 -6.16 23.52 5.67
N PRO A 130 -5.33 24.45 5.13
CA PRO A 130 -5.09 25.74 5.78
C PRO A 130 -6.27 26.73 5.68
N ASP A 131 -7.14 26.61 4.66
CA ASP A 131 -8.28 27.54 4.52
C ASP A 131 -9.44 27.24 5.48
N ALA A 132 -9.61 25.98 5.93
CA ALA A 132 -10.64 25.62 6.90
C ALA A 132 -10.34 26.12 8.33
N ALA A 133 -9.07 26.35 8.66
CA ALA A 133 -8.67 26.96 9.94
C ALA A 133 -8.83 28.49 9.92
N ALA A 134 -8.78 29.12 8.74
CA ALA A 134 -8.97 30.56 8.59
C ALA A 134 -10.46 30.96 8.56
N GLU A 135 -11.34 30.16 7.97
CA GLU A 135 -12.79 30.42 7.96
C GLU A 135 -13.50 30.17 9.31
N GLY A 136 -12.90 29.41 10.22
CA GLY A 136 -13.43 29.22 11.58
C GLY A 136 -13.05 30.31 12.58
N ALA A 137 -12.15 31.23 12.22
CA ALA A 137 -11.59 32.24 13.13
C ALA A 137 -12.17 33.65 12.92
N VAL A 138 -13.04 33.87 11.93
CA VAL A 138 -13.64 35.18 11.63
C VAL A 138 -15.16 35.13 11.75
N GLY A 139 -15.65 35.40 12.97
CA GLY A 139 -17.02 35.86 13.21
C GLY A 139 -17.46 35.70 14.68
N PRO A 140 -18.18 36.68 15.26
CA PRO A 140 -17.99 38.13 15.24
C PRO A 140 -17.50 38.63 16.62
N GLN A 141 -16.42 39.43 16.64
CA GLN A 141 -16.11 40.26 17.82
C GLN A 141 -17.09 41.44 17.87
N THR A 142 -18.24 41.27 18.54
CA THR A 142 -18.97 42.41 19.09
C THR A 142 -18.32 42.78 20.42
N ALA A 143 -17.50 43.82 20.35
CA ALA A 143 -16.86 44.49 21.47
C ALA A 143 -17.91 45.01 22.47
N ALA A 144 -17.88 44.49 23.70
CA ALA A 144 -18.51 45.12 24.85
C ALA A 144 -17.41 45.80 25.69
N LEU A 145 -17.35 47.13 25.62
CA LEU A 145 -16.49 48.00 26.41
C LEU A 145 -16.85 47.92 27.91
N PRO A 146 -15.86 48.07 28.83
CA PRO A 146 -16.13 48.26 30.25
C PRO A 146 -16.40 49.74 30.53
N SER A 147 -17.62 50.09 30.97
CA SER A 147 -17.90 51.41 31.53
C SER A 147 -17.81 51.37 33.05
N ARG A 148 -16.93 52.21 33.59
CA ARG A 148 -16.61 52.36 35.01
C ARG A 148 -16.90 53.82 35.38
N GLU A 149 -18.02 54.05 36.04
CA GLU A 149 -18.42 55.25 36.81
C GLU A 149 -19.70 54.83 37.54
N GLY A 150 -19.97 55.00 38.84
CA GLY A 150 -19.39 55.83 39.89
C GLY A 150 -20.55 56.39 40.72
N ALA A 151 -20.50 56.23 42.05
CA ALA A 151 -21.29 56.90 43.12
C ALA A 151 -22.77 56.49 43.31
N ALA A 152 -23.10 55.77 44.41
CA ALA A 152 -23.48 56.29 45.75
C ALA A 152 -25.00 56.60 45.82
N THR A 153 -25.81 56.09 46.75
CA THR A 153 -25.72 56.19 48.21
C THR A 153 -26.76 55.28 48.89
N SER A 154 -26.46 54.88 50.13
CA SER A 154 -27.36 54.86 51.30
C SER A 154 -28.66 54.04 51.25
N SER A 155 -28.76 53.00 52.09
CA SER A 155 -29.56 53.12 53.32
C SER A 155 -29.36 51.94 54.27
N LEU A 156 -29.06 52.31 55.51
CA LEU A 156 -29.09 51.51 56.73
C LEU A 156 -30.29 50.55 56.83
N LYS A 157 -30.06 49.34 57.37
CA LYS A 157 -30.82 48.87 58.54
C LYS A 157 -30.03 47.85 59.38
N SER A 158 -30.12 48.10 60.68
CA SER A 158 -29.39 47.54 61.83
C SER A 158 -29.73 46.08 62.20
N PRO A 159 -28.97 45.47 63.15
CA PRO A 159 -28.84 44.03 63.39
C PRO A 159 -29.80 43.48 64.47
N LYS A 160 -29.87 42.14 64.56
CA LYS A 160 -30.30 41.39 65.76
C LYS A 160 -29.58 40.03 65.78
N ASN A 161 -28.60 39.89 66.67
CA ASN A 161 -28.53 39.02 67.86
C ASN A 161 -28.89 37.54 67.58
N GLN A 162 -27.93 36.61 67.62
CA GLN A 162 -27.40 35.96 68.83
C GLN A 162 -28.51 35.51 69.78
N GLU A 163 -28.82 34.22 69.73
CA GLU A 163 -28.70 33.25 70.84
C GLU A 163 -28.38 31.86 70.25
#